data_AF-A0A2P6JKY0-F1
#
_entry.id   AF-A0A2P6JKY0-F1
#
_cell.length_a   1.000
_cell.length_b   1.000
_cell.length_c   1.000
_cell.angle_alpha   90.00
_cell.angle_beta   90.00
_cell.angle_gamma   90.00
#
_symmetry.space_group_name_H-M   'P 1'
#
loop_
_entity.id
_entity.type
_entity.pdbx_description
1 polymer ?
#
loop_
_entity_poly.entity_id
_entity_poly.type
_entity_poly.pdbx_seq_one_letter_code
_entity_poly.pdbx_strand_id
1 'polypeptide(L)'
;MAFSLSGCASWSLWPSGGESEAQRVAGMLERGDKHWTLRACGREHDRLLQPTPELRRLFDDVGQPGQQSMFAELEVAEEDGRWIVHKTHRVQSTGRGCMDSSAATSQWVGFSFDPAWRVDITAKGMQLTTEDAESGRQLSMISEQMPDGVLGFRGVHEQGLELWLYPSGCIERSTGDYYHLSATLVRDGQRFKGCGYQGGEI
;
A
#
# COMPACT_ATOMS: atom_id res chain seq x y z
N MET A 1 -13.20 66.34 -8.01
CA MET A 1 -14.34 65.45 -8.28
C MET A 1 -13.84 64.02 -8.13
N ALA A 2 -14.35 63.34 -7.11
CA ALA A 2 -14.03 61.97 -6.76
C ALA A 2 -14.97 61.02 -7.49
N PHE A 3 -14.48 59.84 -7.89
CA PHE A 3 -15.22 58.58 -7.86
C PHE A 3 -14.22 57.43 -7.75
N SER A 4 -13.98 56.96 -6.51
CA SER A 4 -13.39 55.65 -6.25
C SER A 4 -14.53 54.63 -6.29
N LEU A 5 -14.44 53.64 -7.16
CA LEU A 5 -15.37 52.51 -7.20
C LEU A 5 -14.85 51.39 -6.30
N SER A 6 -15.67 51.03 -5.32
CA SER A 6 -15.51 49.91 -4.41
C SER A 6 -15.60 48.57 -5.14
N GLY A 7 -14.65 47.67 -4.89
CA GLY A 7 -14.74 46.26 -5.22
C GLY A 7 -15.11 45.44 -3.98
N CYS A 8 -16.26 44.77 -4.00
CA CYS A 8 -16.75 43.92 -2.93
C CYS A 8 -15.91 42.64 -2.81
N ALA A 9 -15.38 42.38 -1.61
CA ALA A 9 -14.87 41.06 -1.24
C ALA A 9 -16.06 40.13 -0.98
N SER A 10 -16.24 39.12 -1.83
CA SER A 10 -17.19 38.03 -1.59
C SER A 10 -16.56 37.01 -0.64
N TRP A 11 -16.89 37.09 0.64
CA TRP A 11 -16.66 36.02 1.60
C TRP A 11 -17.70 34.91 1.38
N SER A 12 -17.24 33.77 0.88
CA SER A 12 -18.04 32.55 0.84
C SER A 12 -18.17 31.98 2.25
N LEU A 13 -19.28 32.32 2.91
CA LEU A 13 -19.76 31.68 4.15
C LEU A 13 -20.53 30.40 3.77
N TRP A 14 -19.81 29.36 3.34
CA TRP A 14 -20.34 28.00 3.32
C TRP A 14 -19.41 27.10 4.14
N PRO A 15 -19.93 26.41 5.18
CA PRO A 15 -19.16 25.36 5.81
C PRO A 15 -19.08 24.23 4.79
N SER A 16 -17.92 24.05 4.16
CA SER A 16 -17.57 22.75 3.60
C SER A 16 -17.61 21.77 4.76
N GLY A 17 -18.68 20.98 4.87
CA GLY A 17 -18.64 19.75 5.65
C GLY A 17 -17.42 18.99 5.15
N GLY A 18 -16.36 19.05 5.95
CA GLY A 18 -15.03 18.66 5.51
C GLY A 18 -14.97 17.16 5.41
N GLU A 19 -15.29 16.63 4.24
CA GLU A 19 -14.83 15.31 3.84
C GLU A 19 -13.30 15.35 3.97
N SER A 20 -12.77 14.67 4.98
CA SER A 20 -11.33 14.63 5.20
C SER A 20 -10.69 13.96 3.99
N GLU A 21 -9.59 14.53 3.50
CA GLU A 21 -8.76 13.88 2.49
C GLU A 21 -8.41 12.46 2.94
N ALA A 22 -8.50 11.52 2.01
CA ALA A 22 -8.19 10.13 2.28
C ALA A 22 -6.71 10.01 2.70
N GLN A 23 -6.47 9.37 3.84
CA GLN A 23 -5.15 9.19 4.40
C GLN A 23 -4.80 7.71 4.47
N ARG A 24 -3.51 7.40 4.29
CA ARG A 24 -3.01 6.05 4.43
C ARG A 24 -2.65 5.75 5.89
N VAL A 25 -3.17 4.66 6.44
CA VAL A 25 -2.95 4.24 7.82
C VAL A 25 -2.51 2.78 7.86
N ALA A 26 -1.40 2.52 8.54
CA ALA A 26 -0.95 1.18 8.93
C ALA A 26 -1.34 0.93 10.39
N GLY A 27 -1.87 -0.25 10.70
CA GLY A 27 -2.32 -0.55 12.06
C GLY A 27 -2.81 -1.97 12.29
N MET A 28 -3.19 -2.25 13.54
CA MET A 28 -3.86 -3.49 13.92
C MET A 28 -5.36 -3.34 13.72
N LEU A 29 -5.89 -4.11 12.77
CA LEU A 29 -7.31 -4.21 12.43
C LEU A 29 -7.94 -5.29 13.31
N GLU A 30 -8.92 -4.90 14.10
CA GLU A 30 -9.64 -5.80 15.00
C GLU A 30 -11.11 -5.92 14.59
N ARG A 31 -11.58 -7.17 14.55
CA ARG A 31 -12.99 -7.52 14.31
C ARG A 31 -13.65 -7.91 15.62
N GLY A 32 -14.40 -6.98 16.20
CA GLY A 32 -15.28 -7.25 17.34
C GLY A 32 -16.65 -7.76 16.90
N ASP A 33 -17.50 -8.08 17.88
CA ASP A 33 -18.84 -8.66 17.64
C ASP A 33 -19.79 -7.73 16.86
N LYS A 34 -19.63 -6.41 17.03
CA LYS A 34 -20.53 -5.39 16.46
C LYS A 34 -19.83 -4.31 15.65
N HIS A 35 -18.55 -4.08 15.91
CA HIS A 35 -17.80 -2.97 15.33
C HIS A 35 -16.41 -3.46 14.91
N TRP A 36 -15.86 -2.76 13.93
CA TRP A 36 -14.47 -2.92 13.51
C TRP A 36 -13.67 -1.74 14.05
N THR A 37 -12.44 -2.01 14.44
CA THR A 37 -11.52 -0.98 14.92
C THR A 37 -10.16 -1.10 14.25
N LEU A 38 -9.46 0.03 14.13
CA LEU A 38 -8.05 0.06 13.74
C LEU A 38 -7.25 0.82 14.79
N ARG A 39 -6.21 0.19 15.34
CA ARG A 39 -5.18 0.87 16.12
C ARG A 39 -4.02 1.20 15.20
N ALA A 40 -3.86 2.47 14.85
CA ALA A 40 -2.74 2.90 14.03
C ALA A 40 -1.40 2.61 14.74
N CYS A 41 -0.39 2.22 13.98
CA CYS A 41 0.93 1.91 14.53
C CYS A 41 1.50 3.11 15.30
N GLY A 42 2.03 2.85 16.50
CA GLY A 42 2.55 3.89 17.40
C GLY A 42 1.48 4.75 18.10
N ARG A 43 0.19 4.39 17.99
CA ARG A 43 -0.90 5.03 18.73
C ARG A 43 -1.48 4.10 19.79
N GLU A 44 -2.00 4.69 20.86
CA GLU A 44 -2.61 3.96 21.98
C GLU A 44 -4.12 3.73 21.80
N HIS A 45 -4.77 4.55 20.97
CA HIS A 45 -6.23 4.57 20.87
C HIS A 45 -6.72 3.97 19.56
N ASP A 46 -7.82 3.23 19.67
CA ASP A 46 -8.49 2.61 18.54
C ASP A 46 -9.44 3.59 17.86
N ARG A 47 -9.59 3.47 16.55
CA ARG A 47 -10.56 4.21 15.76
C ARG A 47 -11.65 3.28 15.26
N LEU A 48 -12.91 3.69 15.38
CA LEU A 48 -14.02 2.98 14.74
C LEU A 48 -13.83 2.99 13.23
N LEU A 49 -14.00 1.84 12.62
CA LEU A 49 -13.76 1.61 11.22
C LEU A 49 -15.01 1.05 10.54
N GLN A 50 -15.33 1.60 9.37
CA GLN A 50 -16.34 1.09 8.47
C GLN A 50 -15.64 0.37 7.30
N PRO A 51 -15.55 -0.97 7.34
CA PRO A 51 -14.82 -1.71 6.33
C PRO A 51 -15.62 -1.86 5.03
N THR A 52 -14.93 -1.94 3.90
CA THR A 52 -15.53 -2.33 2.62
C THR A 52 -15.92 -3.82 2.63
N PRO A 53 -16.82 -4.26 1.73
CA PRO A 53 -17.08 -5.68 1.53
C PRO A 53 -15.82 -6.49 1.19
N GLU A 54 -14.89 -5.88 0.43
CA GLU A 54 -13.60 -6.48 0.11
C GLU A 54 -12.77 -6.73 1.37
N LEU A 55 -12.62 -5.72 2.25
CA LEU A 55 -11.83 -5.87 3.48
C LEU A 55 -12.42 -6.94 4.39
N ARG A 56 -13.75 -7.03 4.51
CA ARG A 56 -14.41 -8.09 5.28
C ARG A 56 -14.06 -9.48 4.74
N ARG A 57 -14.18 -9.67 3.42
CA ARG A 57 -13.84 -10.93 2.75
C ARG A 57 -12.36 -11.26 2.94
N LEU A 58 -11.46 -10.29 2.72
CA LEU A 58 -10.03 -10.49 2.93
C LEU A 58 -9.71 -10.88 4.37
N PHE A 59 -10.43 -10.32 5.34
CA PHE A 59 -10.23 -10.70 6.73
C PHE A 59 -10.56 -12.17 6.97
N ASP A 60 -11.62 -12.68 6.34
CA ASP A 60 -12.03 -14.09 6.42
C ASP A 60 -11.08 -15.02 5.64
N ASP A 61 -10.61 -14.58 4.47
CA ASP A 61 -9.73 -15.37 3.59
C ASP A 61 -8.29 -15.47 4.12
N VAL A 62 -7.78 -14.39 4.71
CA VAL A 62 -6.40 -14.28 5.23
C VAL A 62 -6.30 -14.74 6.68
N GLY A 63 -7.36 -14.52 7.47
CA GLY A 63 -7.36 -14.80 8.89
C GLY A 63 -7.26 -16.29 9.22
N GLN A 64 -6.48 -16.62 10.25
CA GLN A 64 -6.47 -17.96 10.83
C GLN A 64 -7.77 -18.23 11.62
N PRO A 65 -8.17 -19.50 11.82
CA PRO A 65 -9.35 -19.82 12.62
C PRO A 65 -9.34 -19.17 14.00
N GLY A 66 -10.36 -18.37 14.31
CA GLY A 66 -10.49 -17.65 15.58
C GLY A 66 -9.66 -16.37 15.67
N GLN A 67 -8.94 -15.97 14.62
CA GLN A 67 -8.18 -14.73 14.60
C GLN A 67 -9.12 -13.51 14.60
N GLN A 68 -8.94 -12.65 15.60
CA GLN A 68 -9.72 -11.42 15.78
C GLN A 68 -8.95 -10.15 15.44
N SER A 69 -7.62 -10.25 15.27
CA SER A 69 -6.74 -9.12 15.00
C SER A 69 -5.72 -9.48 13.91
N MET A 70 -5.53 -8.57 12.96
CA MET A 70 -4.56 -8.68 11.86
C MET A 70 -3.92 -7.34 11.57
N PHE A 71 -2.71 -7.33 11.02
CA PHE A 71 -2.13 -6.10 10.52
C PHE A 71 -2.82 -5.71 9.21
N ALA A 72 -3.09 -4.42 9.02
CA ALA A 72 -3.60 -3.89 7.77
C ALA A 72 -2.98 -2.53 7.42
N GLU A 73 -2.81 -2.29 6.13
CA GLU A 73 -2.56 -0.97 5.57
C GLU A 73 -3.76 -0.56 4.72
N LEU A 74 -4.41 0.52 5.11
CA LEU A 74 -5.68 0.97 4.56
C LEU A 74 -5.59 2.44 4.12
N GLU A 75 -6.34 2.78 3.09
CA GLU A 75 -6.66 4.17 2.76
C GLU A 75 -8.04 4.50 3.34
N VAL A 76 -8.11 5.51 4.20
CA VAL A 76 -9.31 5.85 4.98
C VAL A 76 -9.62 7.33 4.93
N ALA A 77 -10.89 7.70 4.88
CA ALA A 77 -11.35 9.06 5.13
C ALA A 77 -12.07 9.15 6.48
N GLU A 78 -11.98 10.31 7.12
CA GLU A 78 -12.75 10.61 8.33
C GLU A 78 -14.13 11.13 7.94
N GLU A 79 -15.17 10.48 8.45
CA GLU A 79 -16.58 10.91 8.31
C GLU A 79 -17.27 10.64 9.64
N ASP A 80 -17.98 11.61 10.23
CA ASP A 80 -18.76 11.44 11.48
C ASP A 80 -18.03 10.69 12.62
N GLY A 81 -16.73 10.96 12.80
CA GLY A 81 -15.91 10.38 13.88
C GLY A 81 -15.48 8.93 13.65
N ARG A 82 -15.67 8.39 12.44
CA ARG A 82 -15.23 7.05 12.03
C ARG A 82 -14.33 7.12 10.80
N TRP A 83 -13.52 6.08 10.65
CA TRP A 83 -12.73 5.85 9.44
C TRP A 83 -13.49 5.01 8.44
N ILE A 84 -13.77 5.59 7.28
CA ILE A 84 -14.37 4.92 6.13
C ILE A 84 -13.26 4.39 5.25
N VAL A 85 -13.21 3.08 5.03
CA VAL A 85 -12.17 2.46 4.18
C VAL A 85 -12.51 2.65 2.71
N HIS A 86 -11.54 3.17 1.94
CA HIS A 86 -11.63 3.29 0.48
C HIS A 86 -10.79 2.22 -0.24
N LYS A 87 -9.61 1.91 0.29
CA LYS A 87 -8.69 0.94 -0.33
C LYS A 87 -7.99 0.10 0.72
N THR A 88 -7.82 -1.18 0.41
CA THR A 88 -7.01 -2.11 1.21
C THR A 88 -5.71 -2.36 0.48
N HIS A 89 -4.58 -1.90 1.02
CA HIS A 89 -3.27 -2.14 0.40
C HIS A 89 -2.70 -3.49 0.77
N ARG A 90 -2.80 -3.87 2.06
CA ARG A 90 -2.22 -5.09 2.62
C ARG A 90 -3.06 -5.56 3.80
N VAL A 91 -3.21 -6.88 3.96
CA VAL A 91 -3.74 -7.52 5.18
C VAL A 91 -2.83 -8.69 5.48
N GLN A 92 -2.33 -8.77 6.72
CA GLN A 92 -1.37 -9.79 7.11
C GLN A 92 -1.83 -10.46 8.40
N SER A 93 -1.97 -11.79 8.34
CA SER A 93 -2.32 -12.61 9.50
C SER A 93 -1.11 -12.85 10.40
N THR A 94 0.08 -12.83 9.81
CA THR A 94 1.37 -13.06 10.46
C THR A 94 2.43 -12.10 9.90
N GLY A 95 3.61 -12.03 10.53
CA GLY A 95 4.72 -11.20 10.07
C GLY A 95 5.06 -10.03 11.01
N ARG A 96 5.75 -9.01 10.48
CA ARG A 96 6.30 -7.91 11.29
C ARG A 96 5.25 -6.87 11.71
N GLY A 97 4.11 -6.81 11.03
CA GLY A 97 3.04 -5.84 11.31
C GLY A 97 3.57 -4.41 11.46
N CYS A 98 3.26 -3.76 12.58
CA CYS A 98 3.73 -2.39 12.87
C CYS A 98 5.25 -2.20 12.97
N MET A 99 6.05 -3.27 13.02
CA MET A 99 7.51 -3.19 12.94
C MET A 99 8.03 -3.19 11.50
N ASP A 100 7.17 -3.35 10.50
CA ASP A 100 7.55 -3.28 9.09
C ASP A 100 7.79 -1.82 8.65
N SER A 101 9.05 -1.45 8.46
CA SER A 101 9.44 -0.12 7.97
C SER A 101 9.59 -0.05 6.46
N SER A 102 9.40 -1.16 5.73
CA SER A 102 9.68 -1.22 4.29
C SER A 102 8.83 -0.23 3.48
N ALA A 103 7.57 -0.02 3.85
CA ALA A 103 6.72 0.97 3.20
C ALA A 103 7.22 2.41 3.39
N ALA A 104 7.99 2.71 4.44
CA ALA A 104 8.51 4.06 4.69
C ALA A 104 9.73 4.41 3.82
N THR A 105 10.39 3.42 3.22
CA THR A 105 11.64 3.62 2.46
C THR A 105 11.52 3.30 0.98
N SER A 106 10.39 2.72 0.56
CA SER A 106 10.16 2.23 -0.80
C SER A 106 8.81 2.73 -1.32
N GLN A 107 8.78 3.24 -2.55
CA GLN A 107 7.57 3.70 -3.24
C GLN A 107 6.75 2.51 -3.73
N TRP A 108 7.46 1.48 -4.21
CA TRP A 108 6.86 0.23 -4.65
C TRP A 108 7.71 -0.95 -4.21
N VAL A 109 7.06 -2.05 -3.92
CA VAL A 109 7.70 -3.29 -3.51
C VAL A 109 7.08 -4.43 -4.31
N GLY A 110 7.91 -5.27 -4.91
CA GLY A 110 7.52 -6.58 -5.42
C GLY A 110 8.34 -7.65 -4.72
N PHE A 111 7.74 -8.79 -4.37
CA PHE A 111 8.45 -9.86 -3.68
C PHE A 111 7.75 -11.22 -3.81
N SER A 112 8.49 -12.28 -3.45
CA SER A 112 7.98 -13.63 -3.24
C SER A 112 8.83 -14.31 -2.16
N PHE A 113 8.25 -15.26 -1.42
CA PHE A 113 9.01 -16.09 -0.48
C PHE A 113 9.50 -17.40 -1.09
N ASP A 114 8.83 -17.94 -2.12
CA ASP A 114 9.24 -19.17 -2.79
C ASP A 114 8.97 -19.11 -4.32
N PRO A 115 10.00 -18.98 -5.17
CA PRO A 115 11.39 -18.72 -4.79
C PRO A 115 11.53 -17.34 -4.14
N ALA A 116 12.52 -17.18 -3.25
CA ALA A 116 12.72 -15.95 -2.51
C ALA A 116 13.33 -14.84 -3.38
N TRP A 117 12.61 -13.73 -3.54
CA TRP A 117 13.13 -12.53 -4.17
C TRP A 117 12.37 -11.29 -3.68
N ARG A 118 13.02 -10.14 -3.70
CA ARG A 118 12.40 -8.85 -3.40
C ARG A 118 13.04 -7.76 -4.24
N VAL A 119 12.21 -6.86 -4.74
CA VAL A 119 12.62 -5.64 -5.42
C VAL A 119 11.96 -4.45 -4.74
N ASP A 120 12.77 -3.50 -4.30
CA ASP A 120 12.35 -2.22 -3.74
C ASP A 120 12.60 -1.11 -4.76
N ILE A 121 11.55 -0.36 -5.06
CA ILE A 121 11.65 0.87 -5.86
C ILE A 121 11.78 2.03 -4.89
N THR A 122 12.92 2.70 -4.91
CA THR A 122 13.26 3.81 -4.01
C THR A 122 13.62 5.05 -4.81
N ALA A 123 13.79 6.19 -4.13
CA ALA A 123 14.29 7.42 -4.77
C ALA A 123 15.70 7.25 -5.39
N LYS A 124 16.46 6.23 -4.95
CA LYS A 124 17.79 5.88 -5.50
C LYS A 124 17.71 4.91 -6.68
N GLY A 125 16.52 4.48 -7.07
CA GLY A 125 16.27 3.48 -8.10
C GLY A 125 15.84 2.12 -7.53
N MET A 126 16.11 1.07 -8.30
CA MET A 126 15.67 -0.31 -8.03
C MET A 126 16.71 -1.07 -7.21
N GLN A 127 16.31 -1.63 -6.06
CA GLN A 127 17.15 -2.49 -5.24
C GLN A 127 16.68 -3.94 -5.30
N LEU A 128 17.57 -4.87 -5.69
CA LEU A 128 17.28 -6.30 -5.68
C LEU A 128 17.80 -6.95 -4.40
N THR A 129 16.96 -7.74 -3.74
CA THR A 129 17.33 -8.64 -2.65
C THR A 129 16.98 -10.07 -3.06
N THR A 130 17.98 -10.95 -3.05
CA THR A 130 17.89 -12.36 -3.45
C THR A 130 18.80 -13.19 -2.53
N GLU A 131 18.77 -14.52 -2.64
CA GLU A 131 19.65 -15.42 -1.90
C GLU A 131 21.04 -15.56 -2.55
N ASP A 132 21.19 -15.15 -3.82
CA ASP A 132 22.44 -15.23 -4.57
C ASP A 132 23.32 -13.96 -4.44
N ALA A 133 24.46 -13.96 -5.15
CA ALA A 133 25.47 -12.91 -5.08
C ALA A 133 24.98 -11.53 -5.58
N GLU A 134 23.88 -11.45 -6.33
CA GLU A 134 23.30 -10.19 -6.81
C GLU A 134 22.47 -9.47 -5.74
N SER A 135 22.37 -10.04 -4.52
CA SER A 135 21.65 -9.42 -3.41
C SER A 135 22.27 -8.08 -3.00
N GLY A 136 21.42 -7.08 -2.75
CA GLY A 136 21.81 -5.71 -2.42
C GLY A 136 22.14 -4.83 -3.63
N ARG A 137 22.02 -5.35 -4.85
CA ARG A 137 22.31 -4.60 -6.08
C ARG A 137 21.34 -3.43 -6.25
N GLN A 138 21.88 -2.22 -6.33
CA GLN A 138 21.14 -0.99 -6.59
C GLN A 138 21.33 -0.57 -8.05
N LEU A 139 20.24 -0.38 -8.78
CA LEU A 139 20.24 -0.09 -10.20
C LEU A 139 19.53 1.24 -10.49
N SER A 140 20.12 2.02 -11.38
CA SER A 140 19.37 3.05 -12.10
C SER A 140 18.29 2.40 -12.94
N MET A 141 17.11 3.01 -12.98
CA MET A 141 15.94 2.43 -13.62
C MET A 141 15.17 3.45 -14.45
N ILE A 142 14.44 2.95 -15.42
CA ILE A 142 13.35 3.66 -16.11
C ILE A 142 12.04 3.11 -15.55
N SER A 143 11.10 4.00 -15.25
CA SER A 143 9.72 3.66 -14.89
C SER A 143 8.76 3.96 -16.03
N GLU A 144 7.75 3.12 -16.18
CA GLU A 144 6.67 3.30 -17.14
C GLU A 144 5.34 2.96 -16.46
N GLN A 145 4.30 3.76 -16.71
CA GLN A 145 2.95 3.49 -16.25
C GLN A 145 2.03 3.37 -17.45
N MET A 146 1.33 2.25 -17.51
CA MET A 146 0.34 1.96 -18.54
C MET A 146 -1.02 2.58 -18.20
N PRO A 147 -1.88 2.85 -19.20
CA PRO A 147 -3.22 3.41 -18.96
C PRO A 147 -4.13 2.56 -18.07
N ASP A 148 -3.89 1.26 -17.98
CA ASP A 148 -4.61 0.30 -17.12
C ASP A 148 -4.08 0.25 -15.69
N GLY A 149 -3.07 1.08 -15.35
CA GLY A 149 -2.46 1.14 -14.03
C GLY A 149 -1.32 0.15 -13.81
N VAL A 150 -0.93 -0.64 -14.81
CA VAL A 150 0.27 -1.49 -14.74
C VAL A 150 1.52 -0.62 -14.67
N LEU A 151 2.43 -0.97 -13.77
CA LEU A 151 3.72 -0.30 -13.59
C LEU A 151 4.85 -1.22 -14.05
N GLY A 152 5.73 -0.69 -14.89
CA GLY A 152 6.96 -1.35 -15.33
C GLY A 152 8.18 -0.59 -14.83
N PHE A 153 9.17 -1.32 -14.33
CA PHE A 153 10.47 -0.78 -13.92
C PHE A 153 11.58 -1.61 -14.56
N ARG A 154 12.54 -0.96 -15.21
CA ARG A 154 13.61 -1.63 -15.96
C ARG A 154 14.97 -1.03 -15.65
N GLY A 155 15.98 -1.87 -15.39
CA GLY A 155 17.36 -1.43 -15.23
C GLY A 155 17.94 -0.81 -16.51
N VAL A 156 18.65 0.33 -16.38
CA VAL A 156 19.17 1.08 -17.55
C VAL A 156 20.40 0.42 -18.19
N HIS A 157 21.34 -0.05 -17.36
CA HIS A 157 22.62 -0.61 -17.82
C HIS A 157 22.72 -2.13 -17.65
N GLU A 158 21.77 -2.71 -16.92
CA GLU A 158 21.68 -4.14 -16.65
C GLU A 158 20.56 -4.72 -17.49
N GLN A 159 20.90 -5.18 -18.69
CA GLN A 159 19.97 -5.91 -19.54
C GLN A 159 19.58 -7.19 -18.80
N GLY A 160 18.32 -7.29 -18.37
CA GLY A 160 17.79 -8.53 -17.81
C GLY A 160 16.94 -8.37 -16.56
N LEU A 161 17.01 -7.25 -15.81
CA LEU A 161 16.18 -7.04 -14.62
C LEU A 161 15.00 -6.09 -14.89
N GLU A 162 13.80 -6.63 -14.74
CA GLU A 162 12.55 -5.87 -14.84
C GLU A 162 11.59 -6.24 -13.71
N LEU A 163 10.88 -5.27 -13.16
CA LEU A 163 9.76 -5.48 -12.25
C LEU A 163 8.49 -4.98 -12.90
N TRP A 164 7.47 -5.82 -12.94
CA TRP A 164 6.13 -5.46 -13.36
C TRP A 164 5.15 -5.61 -12.20
N LEU A 165 4.37 -4.58 -11.92
CA LEU A 165 3.31 -4.57 -10.90
C LEU A 165 1.95 -4.36 -11.55
N TYR A 166 1.00 -5.24 -11.23
CA TYR A 166 -0.34 -5.23 -11.80
C TYR A 166 -1.36 -4.93 -10.70
N PRO A 167 -2.37 -4.06 -10.94
CA PRO A 167 -3.43 -3.74 -9.98
C PRO A 167 -4.47 -4.88 -9.88
N SER A 168 -3.97 -6.07 -9.57
CA SER A 168 -4.73 -7.30 -9.37
C SER A 168 -4.28 -7.86 -8.02
N GLY A 169 -5.17 -7.85 -7.02
CA GLY A 169 -4.85 -8.36 -5.68
C GLY A 169 -4.17 -9.74 -5.69
N CYS A 170 -3.32 -9.97 -4.71
CA CYS A 170 -2.43 -11.13 -4.61
C CYS A 170 -2.46 -11.69 -3.19
N ILE A 171 -2.69 -12.99 -3.08
CA ILE A 171 -2.49 -13.75 -1.85
C ILE A 171 -1.13 -14.43 -1.95
N GLU A 172 -0.22 -14.10 -1.03
CA GLU A 172 1.08 -14.71 -0.94
C GLU A 172 0.90 -16.16 -0.47
N ARG A 173 1.50 -17.12 -1.20
CA ARG A 173 1.17 -18.55 -1.05
C ARG A 173 1.71 -19.17 0.23
N SER A 174 2.85 -18.68 0.71
CA SER A 174 3.56 -19.21 1.87
C SER A 174 2.97 -18.70 3.19
N THR A 175 2.49 -17.45 3.23
CA THR A 175 1.95 -16.82 4.44
C THR A 175 0.43 -16.68 4.44
N GLY A 176 -0.20 -16.73 3.26
CA GLY A 176 -1.63 -16.46 3.10
C GLY A 176 -1.98 -14.96 3.17
N ASP A 177 -0.99 -14.08 3.27
CA ASP A 177 -1.23 -12.63 3.40
C ASP A 177 -1.67 -12.00 2.08
N TYR A 178 -2.49 -10.96 2.18
CA TYR A 178 -2.98 -10.19 1.04
C TYR A 178 -2.15 -8.94 0.76
N TYR A 179 -1.96 -8.67 -0.53
CA TYR A 179 -1.40 -7.44 -1.07
C TYR A 179 -2.18 -7.01 -2.32
N HIS A 180 -2.40 -5.71 -2.50
CA HIS A 180 -3.24 -5.20 -3.59
C HIS A 180 -2.63 -5.30 -5.00
N LEU A 181 -1.35 -5.66 -5.14
CA LEU A 181 -0.71 -5.85 -6.44
C LEU A 181 -0.21 -7.28 -6.58
N SER A 182 -0.26 -7.79 -7.81
CA SER A 182 0.55 -8.93 -8.21
C SER A 182 1.85 -8.41 -8.85
N ALA A 183 2.92 -9.19 -8.73
CA ALA A 183 4.23 -8.82 -9.22
C ALA A 183 4.79 -9.90 -10.14
N THR A 184 5.50 -9.45 -11.18
CA THR A 184 6.36 -10.32 -11.99
C THR A 184 7.75 -9.72 -12.06
N LEU A 185 8.73 -10.43 -11.52
CA LEU A 185 10.15 -10.16 -11.74
C LEU A 185 10.57 -10.87 -13.02
N VAL A 186 11.16 -10.13 -13.96
CA VAL A 186 11.92 -10.72 -15.06
C VAL A 186 13.39 -10.58 -14.73
N ARG A 187 14.11 -11.69 -14.70
CA ARG A 187 15.55 -11.73 -14.47
C ARG A 187 16.19 -12.67 -15.49
N ASP A 188 17.07 -12.13 -16.32
CA ASP A 188 17.80 -12.87 -17.37
C ASP A 188 16.84 -13.67 -18.29
N GLY A 189 15.70 -13.06 -18.61
CA GLY A 189 14.63 -13.65 -19.42
C GLY A 189 13.71 -14.62 -18.68
N GLN A 190 14.02 -15.00 -17.44
CA GLN A 190 13.17 -15.84 -16.59
C GLN A 190 12.14 -15.00 -15.85
N ARG A 191 10.93 -15.54 -15.67
CA ARG A 191 9.81 -14.84 -15.02
C ARG A 191 9.48 -15.48 -13.68
N PHE A 192 9.51 -14.68 -12.63
CA PHE A 192 9.16 -15.08 -11.27
C PHE A 192 7.92 -14.32 -10.82
N LYS A 193 6.91 -15.07 -10.35
CA LYS A 193 5.68 -14.47 -9.84
C LYS A 193 5.83 -14.13 -8.37
N GLY A 194 5.07 -13.15 -7.91
CA GLY A 194 5.03 -12.71 -6.53
C GLY A 194 3.87 -11.76 -6.27
N CYS A 195 3.88 -11.15 -5.10
CA CYS A 195 2.96 -10.10 -4.72
C CYS A 195 3.69 -8.77 -4.63
N GLY A 196 2.93 -7.68 -4.60
CA GLY A 196 3.51 -6.35 -4.47
C GLY A 196 2.59 -5.37 -3.78
N TYR A 197 3.16 -4.26 -3.35
CA TYR A 197 2.42 -3.17 -2.75
C TYR A 197 3.12 -1.83 -3.03
N GLN A 198 2.32 -0.79 -3.22
CA GLN A 198 2.74 0.59 -3.07
C GLN A 198 3.18 0.84 -1.63
N GLY A 199 4.32 1.48 -1.39
CA GLY A 199 4.68 2.03 -0.08
C GLY A 199 4.36 3.53 0.00
N GLY A 200 5.14 4.29 0.75
CA GLY A 200 4.98 5.73 0.90
C GLY A 200 5.49 6.50 -0.31
N GLU A 201 4.99 7.72 -0.48
CA GLU A 201 5.63 8.68 -1.38
C GLU A 201 7.00 9.06 -0.81
N ILE A 202 8.02 9.12 -1.67
CA ILE A 202 9.41 9.41 -1.33
C ILE A 202 9.93 10.58 -2.16
#